data_AF-A0A7W1J1M7-F1
#
_entry.id   AF-A0A7W1J1M7-F1
#
_cell.length_a   1.000
_cell.length_b   1.000
_cell.length_c   1.000
_cell.angle_alpha   90.00
_cell.angle_beta   90.00
_cell.angle_gamma   90.00
#
_symmetry.space_group_name_H-M   'P 1'
#
loop_
_entity.id
_entity.type
_entity.pdbx_description
1 polymer ?
#
loop_
_entity_poly.entity_id
_entity_poly.type
_entity_poly.pdbx_seq_one_letter_code
_entity_poly.pdbx_strand_id
1 'polypeptide(L)'
;MNREEFLDMYHAAAVKPEAWLARGMGSFLATKPLRDQYDAACRRAEKLGDFNLGQTLGPTYLMLFGYAFECFLKAAIVHKNCHRYLVNGRIDEKQYAEIYTHDLLSLWNLSGLALSTDLQKVLQAISEYTIWAGRYPFAKNADKAVAAFSSHKLDDGWPWDWDHMTDKHEMLTDMLCEIASLQPGGEYFAKLLNPLKVIGRPSKA
;
A
#
# COMPACT_ATOMS: atom_id res chain seq x y z
N MET A 1 17.65 -22.65 -13.21
CA MET A 1 16.20 -22.52 -13.00
C MET A 1 15.54 -22.35 -14.35
N ASN A 2 14.70 -23.29 -14.76
CA ASN A 2 13.90 -23.19 -15.98
C ASN A 2 12.54 -22.49 -15.70
N ARG A 3 11.74 -22.26 -16.74
CA ARG A 3 10.44 -21.59 -16.63
C ARG A 3 9.46 -22.34 -15.72
N GLU A 4 9.42 -23.66 -15.79
CA GLU A 4 8.50 -24.49 -15.00
C GLU A 4 8.89 -24.46 -13.51
N GLU A 5 10.18 -24.60 -13.20
CA GLU A 5 10.70 -24.48 -11.83
C GLU A 5 10.38 -23.11 -11.22
N PHE A 6 10.48 -22.03 -12.01
CA PHE A 6 10.10 -20.70 -11.56
C PHE A 6 8.60 -20.57 -11.27
N LEU A 7 7.75 -21.13 -12.15
CA LEU A 7 6.31 -21.10 -11.98
C LEU A 7 5.87 -21.93 -10.76
N ASP A 8 6.45 -23.10 -10.54
CA ASP A 8 6.16 -23.92 -9.36
C ASP A 8 6.58 -23.21 -8.06
N MET A 9 7.75 -22.58 -8.04
CA MET A 9 8.19 -21.75 -6.92
C MET A 9 7.24 -20.57 -6.70
N TYR A 10 6.81 -19.89 -7.78
CA TYR A 10 5.86 -18.79 -7.69
C TYR A 10 4.51 -19.26 -7.14
N HIS A 11 3.97 -20.37 -7.64
CA HIS A 11 2.69 -20.94 -7.20
C HIS A 11 2.76 -21.33 -5.73
N ALA A 12 3.84 -21.99 -5.31
CA ALA A 12 4.06 -22.37 -3.93
C ALA A 12 4.19 -21.16 -2.98
N ALA A 13 4.74 -20.05 -3.46
CA ALA A 13 4.84 -18.82 -2.67
C ALA A 13 3.52 -18.04 -2.63
N ALA A 14 2.79 -17.97 -3.74
CA ALA A 14 1.57 -17.19 -3.90
C ALA A 14 0.40 -17.68 -3.01
N VAL A 15 0.47 -18.91 -2.50
CA VAL A 15 -0.51 -19.45 -1.53
C VAL A 15 -0.03 -19.42 -0.08
N LYS A 16 1.15 -18.85 0.18
CA LYS A 16 1.71 -18.68 1.53
C LYS A 16 1.50 -17.23 2.00
N PRO A 17 0.71 -16.99 3.05
CA PRO A 17 0.53 -15.63 3.60
C PRO A 17 1.86 -14.94 3.92
N GLU A 18 2.85 -15.69 4.40
CA GLU A 18 4.17 -15.18 4.78
C GLU A 18 4.93 -14.58 3.59
N ALA A 19 4.77 -15.16 2.39
CA ALA A 19 5.41 -14.65 1.19
C ALA A 19 4.83 -13.29 0.77
N TRP A 20 3.52 -13.11 0.94
CA TRP A 20 2.85 -11.82 0.73
C TRP A 20 3.29 -10.80 1.76
N LEU A 21 3.30 -11.16 3.05
CA LEU A 21 3.75 -10.27 4.13
C LEU A 21 5.20 -9.82 3.94
N ALA A 22 6.09 -10.73 3.54
CA ALA A 22 7.48 -10.39 3.24
C ALA A 22 7.62 -9.37 2.09
N ARG A 23 6.83 -9.52 1.01
CA ARG A 23 6.81 -8.56 -0.11
C ARG A 23 6.23 -7.22 0.30
N GLY A 24 5.16 -7.23 1.09
CA GLY A 24 4.56 -6.01 1.62
C GLY A 24 5.53 -5.25 2.52
N MET A 25 6.27 -5.97 3.38
CA MET A 25 7.31 -5.40 4.22
C MET A 25 8.43 -4.75 3.39
N GLY A 26 8.88 -5.41 2.32
CA GLY A 26 9.86 -4.82 1.39
C GLY A 26 9.37 -3.49 0.79
N SER A 27 8.10 -3.44 0.37
CA SER A 27 7.49 -2.22 -0.18
C SER A 27 7.40 -1.11 0.88
N PHE A 28 6.96 -1.45 2.09
CA PHE A 28 6.89 -0.52 3.21
C PHE A 28 8.26 0.04 3.61
N LEU A 29 9.27 -0.81 3.75
CA LEU A 29 10.63 -0.38 4.08
C LEU A 29 11.22 0.56 3.01
N ALA A 30 10.85 0.36 1.74
CA ALA A 30 11.25 1.24 0.64
C ALA A 30 10.61 2.64 0.72
N THR A 31 9.50 2.82 1.44
CA THR A 31 8.86 4.13 1.61
C THR A 31 9.69 5.08 2.48
N LYS A 32 10.49 4.54 3.40
CA LYS A 32 11.26 5.36 4.37
C LYS A 32 12.27 6.29 3.69
N PRO A 33 13.23 5.80 2.89
CA PRO A 33 14.17 6.70 2.21
C PRO A 33 13.47 7.68 1.26
N LEU A 34 12.31 7.31 0.69
CA LEU A 34 11.52 8.19 -0.15
C LEU A 34 10.82 9.29 0.64
N ARG A 35 10.33 8.99 1.86
CA ARG A 35 9.80 10.00 2.78
C ARG A 35 10.87 11.03 3.12
N ASP A 36 12.06 10.60 3.49
CA ASP A 36 13.14 11.52 3.86
C ASP A 36 13.52 12.46 2.69
N GLN A 37 13.58 11.91 1.48
CA GLN A 37 13.81 12.67 0.25
C GLN A 37 12.66 13.63 -0.06
N TYR A 38 11.43 13.17 0.11
CA TYR A 38 10.22 13.96 -0.07
C TYR A 38 10.20 15.16 0.90
N ASP A 39 10.41 14.92 2.20
CA ASP A 39 10.41 15.96 3.22
C ASP A 39 11.53 16.99 2.96
N ALA A 40 12.70 16.52 2.50
CA ALA A 40 13.80 17.41 2.09
C ALA A 40 13.44 18.23 0.84
N ALA A 41 12.75 17.63 -0.12
CA ALA A 41 12.29 18.29 -1.34
C ALA A 41 11.25 19.37 -1.04
N CYS A 42 10.27 19.10 -0.15
CA CYS A 42 9.27 20.08 0.27
C CYS A 42 9.91 21.28 0.98
N ARG A 43 10.82 21.06 1.94
CA ARG A 43 11.56 22.16 2.60
C ARG A 43 12.37 23.02 1.62
N ARG A 44 12.87 22.42 0.54
CA ARG A 44 13.60 23.14 -0.50
C ARG A 44 12.65 23.92 -1.40
N ALA A 45 11.54 23.31 -1.81
CA ALA A 45 10.47 23.92 -2.59
C ALA A 45 9.92 25.17 -1.91
N GLU A 46 9.60 25.09 -0.62
CA GLU A 46 9.12 26.20 0.20
C GLU A 46 10.10 27.39 0.19
N LYS A 47 11.40 27.12 0.40
CA LYS A 47 12.46 28.16 0.36
C LYS A 47 12.62 28.81 -1.02
N LEU A 48 12.36 28.08 -2.09
CA LEU A 48 12.52 28.55 -3.47
C LEU A 48 11.24 29.13 -4.05
N GLY A 49 10.09 28.97 -3.38
CA GLY A 49 8.78 29.27 -3.95
C GLY A 49 8.41 28.39 -5.15
N ASP A 50 9.04 27.21 -5.28
CA ASP A 50 8.85 26.30 -6.41
C ASP A 50 8.04 25.07 -5.99
N PHE A 51 6.78 25.03 -6.40
CA PHE A 51 5.76 24.10 -5.90
C PHE A 51 5.87 22.66 -6.46
N ASN A 52 6.83 22.37 -7.33
CA ASN A 52 6.76 21.18 -8.19
C ASN A 52 7.48 19.92 -7.67
N LEU A 53 8.46 20.07 -6.76
CA LEU A 53 9.31 18.93 -6.38
C LEU A 53 8.58 17.88 -5.51
N GLY A 54 7.75 18.30 -4.56
CA GLY A 54 6.93 17.39 -3.74
C GLY A 54 5.96 16.56 -4.59
N GLN A 55 5.41 17.14 -5.66
CA GLN A 55 4.48 16.47 -6.56
C GLN A 55 5.11 15.29 -7.33
N THR A 56 6.44 15.24 -7.45
CA THR A 56 7.13 14.16 -8.18
C THR A 56 7.34 12.91 -7.33
N LEU A 57 7.67 13.07 -6.05
CA LEU A 57 8.01 11.94 -5.16
C LEU A 57 6.78 11.38 -4.43
N GLY A 58 5.81 12.23 -4.14
CA GLY A 58 4.60 11.88 -3.41
C GLY A 58 3.82 10.69 -4.00
N PRO A 59 3.51 10.67 -5.31
CA PRO A 59 2.79 9.56 -5.92
C PRO A 59 3.52 8.22 -5.83
N THR A 60 4.86 8.22 -5.98
CA THR A 60 5.69 7.01 -5.86
C THR A 60 5.67 6.49 -4.41
N TYR A 61 5.79 7.40 -3.45
CA TYR A 61 5.69 7.06 -2.03
C TYR A 61 4.34 6.42 -1.68
N LEU A 62 3.22 7.01 -2.13
CA LEU A 62 1.88 6.48 -1.86
C LEU A 62 1.62 5.16 -2.59
N MET A 63 2.15 4.98 -3.79
CA MET A 63 2.10 3.71 -4.51
C MET A 63 2.80 2.58 -3.73
N LEU A 64 3.99 2.85 -3.16
CA LEU A 64 4.71 1.84 -2.37
C LEU A 64 3.97 1.48 -1.08
N PHE A 65 3.36 2.47 -0.41
CA PHE A 65 2.44 2.20 0.70
C PHE A 65 1.27 1.34 0.26
N GLY A 66 0.67 1.67 -0.87
CA GLY A 66 -0.44 0.91 -1.43
C GLY A 66 -0.06 -0.52 -1.78
N TYR A 67 1.15 -0.78 -2.29
CA TYR A 67 1.63 -2.16 -2.48
C TYR A 67 1.85 -2.90 -1.16
N ALA A 68 2.28 -2.20 -0.10
CA ALA A 68 2.34 -2.80 1.23
C ALA A 68 0.94 -3.22 1.70
N PHE A 69 -0.06 -2.33 1.60
CA PHE A 69 -1.46 -2.66 1.91
C PHE A 69 -1.98 -3.81 1.06
N GLU A 70 -1.76 -3.77 -0.24
CA GLU A 70 -2.16 -4.81 -1.19
C GLU A 70 -1.64 -6.18 -0.75
N CYS A 71 -0.34 -6.27 -0.46
CA CYS A 71 0.28 -7.51 -0.03
C CYS A 71 -0.28 -8.00 1.31
N PHE A 72 -0.49 -7.09 2.26
CA PHE A 72 -1.03 -7.47 3.56
C PHE A 72 -2.49 -7.95 3.42
N LEU A 73 -3.33 -7.25 2.68
CA LEU A 73 -4.70 -7.67 2.43
C LEU A 73 -4.76 -9.03 1.70
N LYS A 74 -3.90 -9.24 0.69
CA LYS A 74 -3.79 -10.54 0.00
C LYS A 74 -3.32 -11.65 0.93
N ALA A 75 -2.41 -11.36 1.85
CA ALA A 75 -2.01 -12.32 2.89
C ALA A 75 -3.20 -12.73 3.77
N ALA A 76 -4.06 -11.79 4.20
CA ALA A 76 -5.28 -12.10 4.95
C ALA A 76 -6.24 -12.98 4.13
N ILE A 77 -6.48 -12.62 2.87
CA ILE A 77 -7.39 -13.36 1.99
C ILE A 77 -6.87 -14.79 1.75
N VAL A 78 -5.59 -14.93 1.41
CA VAL A 78 -4.94 -16.23 1.20
C VAL A 78 -4.95 -17.04 2.47
N HIS A 79 -4.68 -16.45 3.63
CA HIS A 79 -4.71 -17.16 4.90
C HIS A 79 -6.10 -17.78 5.16
N LYS A 80 -7.17 -17.00 4.94
CA LYS A 80 -8.55 -17.43 5.17
C LYS A 80 -9.06 -18.43 4.11
N ASN A 81 -8.62 -18.28 2.86
CA ASN A 81 -9.21 -18.96 1.71
C ASN A 81 -8.22 -19.81 0.90
N CYS A 82 -7.04 -20.15 1.41
CA CYS A 82 -5.98 -20.83 0.63
C CYS A 82 -6.47 -22.09 -0.12
N HIS A 83 -7.35 -22.87 0.52
CA HIS A 83 -7.95 -24.07 -0.05
C HIS A 83 -8.83 -23.80 -1.29
N ARG A 84 -9.46 -22.61 -1.38
CA ARG A 84 -10.28 -22.21 -2.55
C ARG A 84 -9.43 -21.92 -3.78
N TYR A 85 -8.17 -21.54 -3.55
CA TYR A 85 -7.24 -21.15 -4.61
C TYR A 85 -6.42 -22.30 -5.16
N LEU A 86 -6.56 -23.51 -4.60
CA LEU A 86 -5.74 -24.66 -4.97
C LEU A 86 -6.59 -25.81 -5.52
N VAL A 87 -6.23 -26.28 -6.70
CA VAL A 87 -6.75 -27.52 -7.30
C VAL A 87 -5.56 -28.44 -7.57
N ASN A 88 -5.55 -29.62 -6.94
CA ASN A 88 -4.44 -30.58 -7.02
C ASN A 88 -3.07 -29.97 -6.68
N GLY A 89 -3.02 -29.08 -5.69
CA GLY A 89 -1.79 -28.41 -5.24
C GLY A 89 -1.28 -27.30 -6.17
N ARG A 90 -2.04 -26.92 -7.20
CA ARG A 90 -1.72 -25.81 -8.11
C ARG A 90 -2.77 -24.71 -7.99
N ILE A 91 -2.36 -23.47 -8.29
CA ILE A 91 -3.28 -22.34 -8.31
C ILE A 91 -4.37 -22.56 -9.35
N ASP A 92 -5.63 -22.43 -8.93
CA ASP A 92 -6.76 -22.25 -9.84
C ASP A 92 -6.80 -20.78 -10.27
N GLU A 93 -6.28 -20.50 -11.47
CA GLU A 93 -6.19 -19.14 -12.01
C GLU A 93 -7.54 -18.42 -12.04
N LYS A 94 -8.64 -19.15 -12.25
CA LYS A 94 -9.98 -18.55 -12.32
C LYS A 94 -10.43 -18.07 -10.95
N GLN A 95 -10.22 -18.87 -9.90
CA GLN A 95 -10.53 -18.47 -8.53
C GLN A 95 -9.55 -17.40 -8.04
N TYR A 96 -8.27 -17.54 -8.38
CA TYR A 96 -7.21 -16.63 -7.95
C TYR A 96 -7.31 -15.24 -8.58
N ALA A 97 -7.99 -15.11 -9.72
CA ALA A 97 -8.20 -13.83 -10.41
C ALA A 97 -8.89 -12.78 -9.51
N GLU A 98 -9.72 -13.20 -8.54
CA GLU A 98 -10.41 -12.26 -7.64
C GLU A 98 -9.45 -11.44 -6.77
N ILE A 99 -8.27 -12.00 -6.46
CA ILE A 99 -7.22 -11.30 -5.72
C ILE A 99 -6.15 -10.69 -6.62
N TYR A 100 -6.26 -10.83 -7.95
CA TYR A 100 -5.34 -10.22 -8.92
C TYR A 100 -5.78 -8.79 -9.30
N THR A 101 -6.11 -7.99 -8.29
CA THR A 101 -6.45 -6.57 -8.43
C THR A 101 -5.48 -5.70 -7.61
N HIS A 102 -5.40 -4.42 -7.98
CA HIS A 102 -4.69 -3.36 -7.26
C HIS A 102 -5.64 -2.44 -6.48
N ASP A 103 -6.95 -2.68 -6.60
CA ASP A 103 -7.98 -1.99 -5.84
C ASP A 103 -7.99 -2.50 -4.39
N LEU A 104 -7.52 -1.65 -3.47
CA LEU A 104 -7.38 -1.98 -2.07
C LEU A 104 -8.74 -2.08 -1.36
N LEU A 105 -9.76 -1.36 -1.81
CA LEU A 105 -11.10 -1.45 -1.24
C LEU A 105 -11.74 -2.80 -1.59
N SER A 106 -11.58 -3.23 -2.85
CA SER A 106 -12.00 -4.57 -3.28
C SER A 106 -11.28 -5.68 -2.50
N LEU A 107 -9.96 -5.59 -2.33
CA LEU A 107 -9.21 -6.56 -1.53
C LEU A 107 -9.60 -6.54 -0.06
N TRP A 108 -9.87 -5.36 0.50
CA TRP A 108 -10.36 -5.25 1.86
C TRP A 108 -11.71 -5.98 2.03
N ASN A 109 -12.68 -5.72 1.16
CA ASN A 109 -13.97 -6.42 1.20
C ASN A 109 -13.80 -7.94 1.13
N LEU A 110 -12.91 -8.43 0.26
CA LEU A 110 -12.58 -9.85 0.14
C LEU A 110 -11.89 -10.42 1.39
N SER A 111 -11.09 -9.63 2.10
CA SER A 111 -10.40 -10.06 3.32
C SER A 111 -11.38 -10.33 4.47
N GLY A 112 -12.52 -9.64 4.48
CA GLY A 112 -13.51 -9.71 5.55
C GLY A 112 -13.03 -9.12 6.88
N LEU A 113 -11.98 -8.29 6.87
CA LEU A 113 -11.56 -7.51 8.02
C LEU A 113 -12.56 -6.39 8.29
N ALA A 114 -12.88 -6.11 9.56
CA ALA A 114 -13.74 -4.98 9.92
C ALA A 114 -12.88 -3.72 10.05
N LEU A 115 -13.02 -2.77 9.13
CA LEU A 115 -12.27 -1.51 9.12
C LEU A 115 -13.21 -0.31 9.22
N SER A 116 -12.74 0.77 9.85
CA SER A 116 -13.52 1.99 10.01
C SER A 116 -13.82 2.66 8.66
N THR A 117 -14.87 3.47 8.60
CA THR A 117 -15.26 4.22 7.39
C THR A 117 -14.13 5.14 6.89
N ASP A 118 -13.38 5.74 7.81
CA ASP A 118 -12.25 6.61 7.47
C ASP A 118 -11.12 5.82 6.81
N LEU A 119 -10.89 4.59 7.27
CA LEU A 119 -9.90 3.72 6.66
C LEU A 119 -10.25 3.36 5.22
N GLN A 120 -11.52 3.09 4.95
CA GLN A 120 -12.01 2.74 3.61
C GLN A 120 -11.76 3.89 2.63
N LYS A 121 -12.01 5.13 3.07
CA LYS A 121 -11.72 6.34 2.31
C LYS A 121 -10.23 6.46 1.99
N VAL A 122 -9.36 6.19 2.96
CA VAL A 122 -7.90 6.23 2.76
C VAL A 122 -7.46 5.13 1.78
N LEU A 123 -7.93 3.89 1.95
CA LEU A 123 -7.60 2.79 1.04
C LEU A 123 -8.06 3.06 -0.39
N GLN A 124 -9.26 3.62 -0.55
CA GLN A 124 -9.79 4.04 -1.85
C GLN A 124 -8.87 5.07 -2.51
N ALA A 125 -8.46 6.10 -1.77
CA ALA A 125 -7.55 7.12 -2.28
C ALA A 125 -6.16 6.56 -2.63
N ILE A 126 -5.61 5.66 -1.82
CA ILE A 126 -4.32 5.01 -2.11
C ILE A 126 -4.39 4.08 -3.32
N SER A 127 -5.55 3.46 -3.56
CA SER A 127 -5.77 2.57 -4.71
C SER A 127 -5.53 3.28 -6.05
N GLU A 128 -5.83 4.57 -6.14
CA GLU A 128 -5.54 5.36 -7.35
C GLU A 128 -4.03 5.41 -7.64
N TYR A 129 -3.20 5.52 -6.60
CA TYR A 129 -1.75 5.52 -6.74
C TYR A 129 -1.19 4.14 -7.09
N THR A 130 -1.76 3.05 -6.57
CA THR A 130 -1.33 1.69 -6.92
C THR A 130 -1.73 1.30 -8.33
N ILE A 131 -2.90 1.75 -8.80
CA ILE A 131 -3.42 1.41 -10.12
C ILE A 131 -2.69 2.19 -11.20
N TRP A 132 -2.50 3.50 -11.01
CA TRP A 132 -1.97 4.34 -12.08
C TRP A 132 -1.10 5.50 -11.61
N ALA A 133 -1.51 6.30 -10.62
CA ALA A 133 -0.92 7.62 -10.40
C ALA A 133 0.55 7.58 -9.95
N GLY A 134 0.99 6.49 -9.29
CA GLY A 134 2.42 6.31 -8.97
C GLY A 134 3.24 5.61 -10.05
N ARG A 135 2.60 5.04 -11.08
CA ARG A 135 3.27 4.27 -12.15
C ARG A 135 3.51 5.10 -13.41
N TYR A 136 2.67 6.09 -13.66
CA TYR A 136 2.71 6.87 -14.88
C TYR A 136 2.88 8.36 -14.56
N PRO A 137 3.90 9.03 -15.12
CA PRO A 137 4.10 10.47 -14.89
C PRO A 137 2.94 11.31 -15.43
N PHE A 138 2.22 10.79 -16.43
CA PHE A 138 1.04 11.43 -17.02
C PHE A 138 -0.08 10.42 -17.15
N ALA A 139 -1.30 10.86 -16.82
CA ALA A 139 -2.49 10.06 -17.03
C ALA A 139 -2.68 9.75 -18.51
N LYS A 140 -3.01 8.50 -18.85
CA LYS A 140 -3.37 8.13 -20.22
C LYS A 140 -4.68 8.77 -20.69
N ASN A 141 -5.52 9.21 -19.76
CA ASN A 141 -6.78 9.90 -20.02
C ASN A 141 -6.96 11.00 -18.95
N ALA A 142 -6.91 12.25 -19.38
CA ALA A 142 -6.97 13.41 -18.49
C ALA A 142 -8.31 13.48 -17.72
N ASP A 143 -9.43 13.17 -18.38
CA ASP A 143 -10.75 13.21 -17.75
C ASP A 143 -10.88 12.18 -16.63
N LYS A 144 -10.32 10.98 -16.83
CA LYS A 144 -10.26 9.95 -15.78
C LYS A 144 -9.39 10.37 -14.61
N ALA A 145 -8.27 11.02 -14.87
CA ALA A 145 -7.41 11.55 -13.81
C ALA A 145 -8.08 12.66 -13.02
N VAL A 146 -8.71 13.62 -13.70
CA VAL A 146 -9.47 14.70 -13.05
C VAL A 146 -10.61 14.12 -12.23
N ALA A 147 -11.38 13.16 -12.77
CA ALA A 147 -12.46 12.50 -12.06
C ALA A 147 -11.96 11.75 -10.83
N ALA A 148 -10.87 10.98 -10.96
CA ALA A 148 -10.23 10.28 -9.86
C ALA A 148 -9.78 11.25 -8.77
N PHE A 149 -9.07 12.34 -9.08
CA PHE A 149 -8.65 13.27 -8.03
C PHE A 149 -9.79 14.14 -7.47
N SER A 150 -10.85 14.39 -8.25
CA SER A 150 -11.98 15.22 -7.81
C SER A 150 -12.97 14.46 -6.94
N SER A 151 -13.15 13.16 -7.15
CA SER A 151 -14.06 12.31 -6.37
C SER A 151 -13.53 11.99 -4.96
N HIS A 152 -12.24 12.22 -4.71
CA HIS A 152 -11.59 11.97 -3.43
C HIS A 152 -11.44 13.25 -2.59
N LYS A 153 -12.17 14.32 -2.91
CA LYS A 153 -12.40 15.41 -1.96
C LYS A 153 -13.21 14.84 -0.80
N LEU A 154 -12.53 14.39 0.25
CA LEU A 154 -13.18 14.07 1.50
C LEU A 154 -13.78 15.39 2.04
N ASP A 155 -15.08 15.35 2.36
CA ASP A 155 -15.93 16.52 2.67
C ASP A 155 -15.43 17.38 3.85
N ASP A 156 -14.43 16.91 4.58
CA ASP A 156 -13.78 17.53 5.73
C ASP A 156 -12.52 18.34 5.38
N GLY A 157 -12.23 18.54 4.09
CA GLY A 157 -11.03 19.26 3.68
C GLY A 157 -9.76 18.48 3.98
N TRP A 158 -9.85 17.15 4.10
CA TRP A 158 -8.69 16.27 4.25
C TRP A 158 -7.75 16.47 3.09
N PRO A 159 -6.65 17.22 3.29
CA PRO A 159 -5.86 17.57 2.16
C PRO A 159 -4.84 16.43 2.07
N TRP A 160 -4.62 15.93 0.85
CA TRP A 160 -3.27 15.56 0.47
C TRP A 160 -2.42 16.83 0.40
N ASP A 161 -2.49 17.65 1.45
CA ASP A 161 -1.58 18.70 1.74
C ASP A 161 -0.28 17.97 2.03
N TRP A 162 0.53 18.03 0.98
CA TRP A 162 1.89 17.59 0.89
C TRP A 162 2.78 18.13 2.03
N ASP A 163 2.31 19.12 2.81
CA ASP A 163 2.99 19.71 3.94
C ASP A 163 3.00 18.81 5.20
N HIS A 164 2.12 17.80 5.30
CA HIS A 164 1.94 16.98 6.52
C HIS A 164 2.17 15.45 6.31
N MET A 165 3.14 15.07 5.48
CA MET A 165 3.41 13.65 5.17
C MET A 165 3.87 12.80 6.36
N THR A 166 4.42 13.43 7.40
CA THR A 166 4.77 12.73 8.65
C THR A 166 3.54 12.14 9.33
N ASP A 167 2.48 12.94 9.48
CA ASP A 167 1.24 12.49 10.12
C ASP A 167 0.56 11.40 9.28
N LYS A 168 0.63 11.54 7.95
CA LYS A 168 0.14 10.50 7.03
C LYS A 168 0.97 9.22 7.15
N HIS A 169 2.29 9.31 7.27
CA HIS A 169 3.15 8.14 7.43
C HIS A 169 2.81 7.37 8.72
N GLU A 170 2.68 8.07 9.84
CA GLU A 170 2.31 7.47 11.13
C GLU A 170 0.94 6.79 11.02
N MET A 171 -0.07 7.50 10.50
CA MET A 171 -1.40 6.95 10.25
C MET A 171 -1.34 5.69 9.38
N LEU A 172 -0.71 5.73 8.20
CA LEU A 172 -0.64 4.58 7.30
C LEU A 172 0.14 3.41 7.91
N THR A 173 1.15 3.69 8.74
CA THR A 173 1.89 2.67 9.48
C THR A 173 1.02 2.03 10.55
N ASP A 174 0.24 2.81 11.29
CA ASP A 174 -0.71 2.31 12.28
C ASP A 174 -1.75 1.40 11.64
N MET A 175 -2.27 1.81 10.48
CA MET A 175 -3.22 1.02 9.70
C MET A 175 -2.60 -0.31 9.21
N LEU A 176 -1.34 -0.28 8.73
CA LEU A 176 -0.63 -1.51 8.37
C LEU A 176 -0.41 -2.42 9.58
N CYS A 177 -0.05 -1.85 10.74
CA CYS A 177 0.07 -2.60 11.99
C CYS A 177 -1.24 -3.26 12.40
N GLU A 178 -2.35 -2.54 12.30
CA GLU A 178 -3.69 -3.05 12.59
C GLU A 178 -4.01 -4.25 11.68
N ILE A 179 -3.89 -4.09 10.36
CA ILE A 179 -4.12 -5.17 9.40
C ILE A 179 -3.19 -6.37 9.67
N ALA A 180 -1.91 -6.12 9.96
CA ALA A 180 -0.95 -7.17 10.29
C ALA A 180 -1.40 -7.94 11.53
N SER A 181 -1.81 -7.25 12.58
CA SER A 181 -2.19 -7.85 13.87
C SER A 181 -3.40 -8.78 13.78
N LEU A 182 -4.26 -8.58 12.77
CA LEU A 182 -5.44 -9.40 12.51
C LEU A 182 -5.12 -10.71 11.78
N GLN A 183 -3.87 -10.95 11.40
CA GLN A 183 -3.45 -12.15 10.66
C GLN A 183 -2.70 -13.16 11.52
N PRO A 184 -2.77 -14.46 11.21
CA PRO A 184 -1.92 -15.44 11.88
C PRO A 184 -0.44 -15.25 11.56
N GLY A 185 0.40 -15.27 12.59
CA GLY A 185 1.80 -14.81 12.50
C GLY A 185 1.95 -13.28 12.44
N GLY A 186 0.84 -12.55 12.42
CA GLY A 186 0.75 -11.10 12.36
C GLY A 186 1.47 -10.38 13.49
N GLU A 187 1.54 -10.99 14.67
CA GLU A 187 2.30 -10.45 15.81
C GLU A 187 3.78 -10.21 15.47
N TYR A 188 4.40 -11.08 14.67
CA TYR A 188 5.79 -10.92 14.26
C TYR A 188 5.95 -9.67 13.37
N PHE A 189 5.05 -9.50 12.41
CA PHE A 189 5.07 -8.34 11.51
C PHE A 189 4.68 -7.06 12.24
N ALA A 190 3.69 -7.10 13.12
CA ALA A 190 3.34 -5.97 13.98
C ALA A 190 4.53 -5.54 14.85
N LYS A 191 5.29 -6.49 15.42
CA LYS A 191 6.53 -6.22 16.15
C LYS A 191 7.63 -5.63 15.28
N LEU A 192 7.72 -5.99 14.00
CA LEU A 192 8.66 -5.40 13.05
C LEU A 192 8.27 -3.97 12.64
N LEU A 193 6.97 -3.70 12.50
CA LEU A 193 6.44 -2.39 12.14
C LEU A 193 6.49 -1.41 13.33
N ASN A 194 6.33 -1.89 14.56
CA ASN A 194 6.20 -1.03 15.74
C ASN A 194 7.41 -0.10 15.99
N PRO A 195 8.67 -0.54 15.86
CA PRO A 195 9.85 0.34 15.95
C PRO A 195 9.86 1.44 14.88
N LEU A 196 9.23 1.20 13.73
CA LEU A 196 9.21 2.14 12.61
C LEU A 196 8.25 3.31 12.85
N LYS A 197 7.31 3.18 13.81
CA LYS A 197 6.48 4.30 14.30
C LYS A 197 7.31 5.38 14.99
N VAL A 198 8.36 5.00 15.73
CA VAL A 198 9.09 5.91 16.63
C VAL A 198 10.16 6.73 15.90
N ILE A 199 10.65 6.23 14.75
CA ILE A 199 11.75 6.88 14.01
C ILE A 199 11.26 8.10 13.20
N GLY A 200 9.94 8.34 13.16
CA GLY A 200 9.32 9.40 12.36
C GLY A 200 9.31 10.80 12.96
N ARG A 201 9.61 10.98 14.25
CA ARG A 201 9.67 12.32 14.86
C ARG A 201 11.09 12.85 14.82
N PRO A 202 11.42 13.88 14.00
CA PRO A 202 12.65 14.62 14.22
C PRO A 202 12.63 15.12 15.67
N SER A 203 13.69 14.85 16.43
CA SER A 203 13.84 15.44 17.76
C SER A 203 13.70 16.94 17.60
N LYS A 204 12.74 17.57 18.29
CA LYS A 204 12.66 19.03 18.36
C LYS A 204 14.02 19.50 18.90
N ALA A 205 14.83 20.07 18.02
CA ALA A 205 16.06 20.77 18.37
C ALA A 205 15.71 22.21 18.71
#